data_AF-A0A6L4U654-F1
#
_entry.id   AF-A0A6L4U654-F1
#
_cell.length_a   1.000
_cell.length_b   1.000
_cell.length_c   1.000
_cell.angle_alpha   90.00
_cell.angle_beta   90.00
_cell.angle_gamma   90.00
#
_symmetry.space_group_name_H-M   'P 1'
#
loop_
_entity.id
_entity.type
_entity.pdbx_description
1 polymer ?
#
loop_
_entity_poly.entity_id
_entity_poly.type
_entity_poly.pdbx_seq_one_letter_code
_entity_poly.pdbx_strand_id
1 'polypeptide(L)'
;MAAPLTQTLVVQETDEADEAGLSIPVRLVKPDGTPFAEGVATIAWSAITGKPGTFTPPAPTTGARGGVLQQAAEEQLAANADSSAIIAKVNATLTKLKAAGLLA
;
A
#
# COMPACT_ATOMS: atom_id res chain seq x y z
N MET A 1 -9.08 14.50 20.71
CA MET A 1 -9.44 15.73 19.98
C MET A 1 -8.13 16.35 19.52
N ALA A 2 -7.86 16.40 18.20
CA ALA A 2 -6.63 17.01 17.69
C ALA A 2 -6.69 18.53 17.89
N ALA A 3 -5.55 19.17 18.17
CA ALA A 3 -5.49 20.62 18.30
C ALA A 3 -5.86 21.29 16.96
N PRO A 4 -6.54 22.45 16.97
CA PRO A 4 -6.82 23.20 15.76
C PRO A 4 -5.52 23.66 15.08
N LEU A 5 -5.45 23.52 13.76
CA LEU A 5 -4.33 23.98 12.94
C LEU A 5 -4.36 25.51 12.86
N THR A 6 -3.29 26.18 13.30
CA THR A 6 -3.13 27.63 13.20
C THR A 6 -2.02 27.97 12.21
N GLN A 7 -2.28 28.92 11.30
CA GLN A 7 -1.33 29.38 10.29
C GLN A 7 -1.10 30.89 10.47
N THR A 8 0.15 31.30 10.62
CA THR A 8 0.52 32.70 10.82
C THR A 8 0.72 33.41 9.48
N LEU A 9 0.18 34.63 9.36
CA LEU A 9 0.41 35.55 8.25
C LEU A 9 1.08 36.83 8.80
N VAL A 10 2.06 37.36 8.07
CA VAL A 10 2.79 38.59 8.43
C VAL A 10 2.55 39.65 7.36
N VAL A 11 2.17 40.85 7.81
CA VAL A 11 2.07 42.05 6.95
C VAL A 11 3.46 42.47 6.51
N GLN A 12 3.62 42.71 5.21
CA GLN A 12 4.85 43.24 4.64
C GLN A 12 4.81 44.76 4.69
N GLU A 13 5.95 45.36 4.99
CA GLU A 13 6.13 46.80 4.89
C GLU A 13 6.07 47.19 3.42
N THR A 14 5.17 48.11 3.09
CA THR A 14 5.05 48.71 1.76
C THR A 14 6.12 49.79 1.63
N ASP A 15 6.88 49.80 0.54
CA ASP A 15 7.69 50.96 0.19
C ASP A 15 6.75 52.14 -0.09
N GLU A 16 7.12 53.35 0.33
CA GLU A 16 6.22 54.52 0.33
C GLU A 16 5.78 54.96 -1.08
N ALA A 17 6.24 54.29 -2.13
CA ALA A 17 5.84 54.52 -3.52
C ALA A 17 4.48 53.89 -3.91
N ASP A 18 3.91 52.99 -3.10
CA ASP A 18 2.63 52.31 -3.40
C ASP A 18 1.40 53.16 -2.98
N GLU A 19 1.24 54.32 -3.61
CA GLU A 19 0.15 55.32 -3.46
C GLU A 19 -1.25 54.84 -3.94
N ALA A 20 -1.53 53.53 -3.94
CA ALA A 20 -2.86 52.97 -4.20
C ALA A 20 -3.37 52.27 -2.94
N GLY A 21 -3.87 53.07 -2.00
CA GLY A 21 -4.13 52.76 -0.58
C GLY A 21 -5.15 51.66 -0.23
N LEU A 22 -5.12 50.50 -0.89
CA LEU A 22 -5.89 49.33 -0.49
C LEU A 22 -5.20 47.98 -0.77
N SER A 23 -3.89 47.96 -1.03
CA SER A 23 -3.12 46.72 -1.17
C SER A 23 -2.15 46.58 0.00
N ILE A 24 -2.45 45.67 0.94
CA ILE A 24 -1.57 45.35 2.07
C ILE A 24 -0.92 43.99 1.76
N PRO A 25 0.34 43.95 1.30
CA PRO A 25 1.02 42.70 1.01
C PRO A 25 1.17 41.88 2.29
N VAL A 26 0.86 40.58 2.22
CA VAL A 26 1.03 39.63 3.33
C VAL A 26 1.81 38.42 2.84
N ARG A 27 2.64 37.86 3.73
CA ARG A 27 3.34 36.60 3.48
C ARG A 27 3.00 35.55 4.53
N LEU A 28 2.93 34.30 4.08
CA LEU A 28 2.81 33.14 4.96
C LEU A 28 4.14 32.89 5.67
N VAL A 29 4.09 32.60 6.96
CA VAL A 29 5.27 32.22 7.77
C VAL A 29 5.00 30.96 8.57
N LYS A 30 6.05 30.19 8.88
CA LYS A 30 5.96 29.09 9.84
C LYS A 30 5.80 29.64 11.27
N PRO A 31 5.41 28.83 12.26
CA PRO A 31 5.34 29.26 13.66
C PRO A 31 6.65 29.83 14.24
N ASP A 32 7.79 29.54 13.63
CA ASP A 32 9.12 30.07 13.99
C ASP A 32 9.48 31.40 13.31
N GLY A 33 8.58 31.98 12.50
CA GLY A 33 8.78 33.24 11.78
C GLY A 33 9.51 33.12 10.43
N THR A 34 10.00 31.94 10.07
CA THR A 34 10.64 31.72 8.76
C THR A 34 9.59 31.77 7.63
N PRO A 35 9.96 32.21 6.41
CA PRO A 35 9.04 32.17 5.27
C PRO A 35 8.50 30.75 5.03
N PHE A 36 7.22 30.68 4.69
CA PHE A 36 6.64 29.44 4.19
C PHE A 36 7.24 29.15 2.81
N ALA A 37 7.83 27.97 2.63
CA ALA A 37 8.29 27.51 1.34
C ALA A 37 7.24 26.53 0.79
N GLU A 38 6.75 26.77 -0.42
CA GLU A 38 5.90 25.80 -1.12
C GLU A 38 6.71 24.54 -1.42
N GLY A 39 6.51 23.51 -0.62
CA GLY A 39 6.97 22.17 -0.90
C GLY A 39 5.79 21.23 -0.77
N VAL A 40 5.56 20.39 -1.78
CA VAL A 40 4.65 19.25 -1.63
C VAL A 40 5.21 18.39 -0.51
N ALA A 41 4.47 18.30 0.59
CA ALA A 41 4.84 17.46 1.71
C ALA A 41 4.93 16.00 1.23
N THR A 42 6.15 15.53 0.98
CA THR A 42 6.41 14.14 0.62
C THR A 42 6.42 13.34 1.92
N ILE A 43 5.31 12.67 2.23
CA ILE A 43 5.23 11.80 3.41
C ILE A 43 5.88 10.46 3.05
N ALA A 44 7.03 10.16 3.66
CA ALA A 44 7.66 8.86 3.51
C ALA A 44 6.75 7.75 4.05
N TRP A 45 6.70 6.59 3.39
CA TRP A 45 5.90 5.44 3.84
C TRP A 45 6.27 4.96 5.27
N SER A 46 7.51 5.19 5.69
CA SER A 46 7.99 4.93 7.05
C SER A 46 7.37 5.85 8.11
N ALA A 47 6.90 7.04 7.73
CA ALA A 47 6.32 8.03 8.64
C ALA A 47 4.83 7.78 8.96
N ILE A 48 4.17 6.86 8.26
CA ILE A 48 2.75 6.52 8.48
C ILE A 48 2.62 5.56 9.67
N THR A 49 2.08 6.06 10.78
CA THR A 49 1.74 5.27 11.98
C THR A 49 0.40 4.54 11.81
N GLY A 50 0.21 3.41 12.48
CA GLY A 50 -1.06 2.66 12.44
C GLY A 50 -1.32 1.90 11.14
N LYS A 51 -0.32 1.81 10.25
CA LYS A 51 -0.41 1.02 9.03
C LYS A 51 -0.53 -0.48 9.35
N PRO A 52 -1.37 -1.25 8.62
CA PRO A 52 -1.42 -2.69 8.78
C PRO A 52 -0.04 -3.31 8.54
N GLY A 53 0.53 -3.95 9.55
CA GLY A 53 1.87 -4.54 9.48
C GLY A 53 1.92 -5.83 8.65
N THR A 54 0.79 -6.53 8.55
CA THR A 54 0.64 -7.80 7.84
C THR A 54 -0.79 -7.92 7.33
N PHE A 55 -0.95 -8.16 6.03
CA PHE A 55 -2.19 -8.67 5.48
C PHE A 55 -2.10 -10.20 5.46
N THR A 56 -2.89 -10.88 6.28
CA THR A 56 -3.03 -12.34 6.19
C THR A 56 -4.13 -12.64 5.18
N PRO A 57 -3.81 -13.15 3.98
CA PRO A 57 -4.84 -13.48 3.02
C PRO A 57 -5.76 -14.57 3.59
N PRO A 58 -7.09 -14.44 3.44
CA PRO A 58 -8.02 -15.50 3.86
C PRO A 58 -7.76 -16.77 3.04
N ALA A 59 -8.18 -17.93 3.54
CA ALA A 59 -8.23 -19.14 2.73
C ALA A 59 -9.21 -18.94 1.55
N PRO A 60 -8.90 -19.48 0.36
CA PRO A 60 -9.79 -19.39 -0.79
C PRO A 60 -11.06 -20.18 -0.56
N THR A 61 -12.15 -19.71 -1.16
CA THR A 61 -13.41 -20.47 -1.24
C THR A 61 -13.87 -20.46 -2.69
N THR A 62 -14.92 -21.23 -3.00
CA THR A 62 -15.53 -21.21 -4.34
C THR A 62 -16.14 -19.86 -4.71
N GLY A 63 -16.44 -18.99 -3.73
CA GLY A 63 -17.07 -17.68 -3.94
C GLY A 63 -16.18 -16.48 -3.61
N ALA A 64 -14.98 -16.69 -3.06
CA ALA A 64 -14.09 -15.61 -2.63
C ALA A 64 -12.62 -15.93 -2.84
N ARG A 65 -11.86 -14.90 -3.25
CA ARG A 65 -10.41 -14.98 -3.45
C ARG A 65 -9.69 -15.13 -2.10
N GLY A 66 -8.62 -15.92 -2.09
CA GLY A 66 -7.78 -16.16 -0.94
C GLY A 66 -6.40 -16.68 -1.31
N GLY A 67 -5.54 -16.92 -0.31
CA GLY A 67 -4.19 -17.43 -0.49
C GLY A 67 -4.14 -18.96 -0.49
N VAL A 68 -3.45 -19.55 -1.45
CA VAL A 68 -3.15 -20.99 -1.51
C VAL A 68 -1.72 -21.26 -1.08
N LEU A 69 -1.46 -22.50 -0.64
CA LEU A 69 -0.10 -22.97 -0.43
C LEU A 69 0.48 -23.47 -1.76
N GLN A 70 1.81 -23.50 -1.84
CA GLN A 70 2.46 -24.18 -2.96
C GLN A 70 2.36 -25.70 -2.75
N GLN A 71 1.96 -26.41 -3.79
CA GLN A 71 1.91 -27.88 -3.78
C GLN A 71 3.31 -28.50 -3.59
N ALA A 72 3.36 -29.66 -2.95
CA ALA A 72 4.57 -30.46 -2.88
C ALA A 72 5.01 -30.88 -4.29
N ALA A 73 6.33 -30.99 -4.51
CA ALA A 73 6.88 -31.44 -5.78
C ALA A 73 6.32 -32.84 -6.16
N GLU A 74 6.05 -33.04 -7.44
CA GLU A 74 5.62 -34.31 -8.01
C GLU A 74 6.58 -34.68 -9.13
N GLU A 75 7.04 -35.93 -9.13
CA GLU A 75 7.96 -36.41 -10.17
C GLU A 75 7.27 -36.44 -11.52
N GLN A 76 8.03 -36.13 -12.58
CA GLN A 76 7.52 -36.15 -13.94
C GLN A 76 7.07 -37.56 -14.34
N LEU A 77 5.94 -37.63 -15.06
CA LEU A 77 5.43 -38.88 -15.60
C LEU A 77 6.37 -39.39 -16.72
N ALA A 78 6.69 -40.69 -16.69
CA ALA A 78 7.47 -41.33 -17.73
C ALA A 78 6.74 -41.30 -19.08
N ALA A 79 7.47 -41.10 -20.18
CA ALA A 79 6.89 -40.99 -21.51
C ALA A 79 6.18 -42.26 -22.00
N ASN A 80 6.56 -43.43 -21.47
CA ASN A 80 6.01 -44.74 -21.78
C ASN A 80 5.20 -45.34 -20.61
N ALA A 81 4.68 -44.49 -19.72
CA ALA A 81 3.87 -44.94 -18.59
C ALA A 81 2.61 -45.69 -19.08
N ASP A 82 2.31 -46.82 -18.44
CA ASP A 82 1.06 -47.54 -18.67
C ASP A 82 -0.12 -46.86 -17.97
N SER A 83 -1.34 -47.34 -18.24
CA SER A 83 -2.57 -46.80 -17.65
C SER A 83 -2.57 -46.83 -16.12
N SER A 84 -1.94 -47.82 -15.49
CA SER A 84 -1.90 -47.93 -14.03
C SER A 84 -1.01 -46.84 -13.42
N ALA A 85 0.17 -46.64 -14.00
CA ALA A 85 1.10 -45.58 -13.60
C ALA A 85 0.51 -44.17 -13.83
N ILE A 86 -0.23 -43.97 -14.93
CA ILE A 86 -0.95 -42.71 -15.20
C ILE A 86 -1.97 -42.43 -14.10
N ILE A 87 -2.83 -43.40 -13.76
CA ILE A 87 -3.87 -43.23 -12.74
C ILE A 87 -3.24 -42.92 -11.38
N ALA A 88 -2.17 -43.63 -11.01
CA ALA A 88 -1.44 -43.39 -9.77
C ALA A 88 -0.90 -41.94 -9.70
N LYS A 89 -0.30 -41.46 -10.79
CA LYS A 89 0.24 -40.09 -10.87
C LYS A 89 -0.86 -39.02 -10.78
N VAL A 90 -2.00 -39.24 -11.45
CA VAL A 90 -3.14 -38.33 -11.39
C VAL A 90 -3.67 -38.23 -9.95
N ASN A 91 -3.86 -39.37 -9.29
CA ASN A 91 -4.35 -39.39 -7.91
C ASN A 91 -3.37 -38.72 -6.93
N ALA A 92 -2.07 -38.92 -7.11
CA ALA A 92 -1.04 -38.25 -6.32
C ALA A 92 -1.09 -36.73 -6.50
N THR A 93 -1.23 -36.26 -7.74
CA THR A 93 -1.34 -34.83 -8.06
C THR A 93 -2.60 -34.22 -7.45
N LEU A 94 -3.75 -34.88 -7.59
CA LEU A 94 -5.02 -34.42 -7.00
C LEU A 94 -4.92 -34.34 -5.47
N THR A 95 -4.26 -35.30 -4.84
CA THR A 95 -4.03 -35.31 -3.39
C THR A 95 -3.19 -34.11 -2.96
N LYS A 96 -2.09 -33.83 -3.68
CA LYS A 96 -1.20 -32.69 -3.38
C LYS A 96 -1.90 -31.35 -3.60
N LEU A 97 -2.72 -31.23 -4.64
CA LEU A 97 -3.52 -30.02 -4.91
C LEU A 97 -4.59 -29.76 -3.85
N LYS A 98 -5.26 -30.81 -3.37
CA LYS A 98 -6.19 -30.72 -2.23
C LYS A 98 -5.48 -30.25 -0.95
N ALA A 99 -4.33 -30.83 -0.64
CA ALA A 99 -3.52 -30.42 0.52
C ALA A 99 -3.03 -28.97 0.44
N ALA A 100 -2.80 -28.46 -0.77
CA ALA A 100 -2.41 -27.07 -1.02
C ALA A 100 -3.59 -26.06 -0.98
N GLY A 101 -4.84 -26.55 -0.88
CA GLY A 101 -6.04 -25.72 -0.89
C GLY A 101 -6.45 -25.22 -2.28
N LEU A 102 -5.94 -25.83 -3.36
CA LEU A 102 -6.33 -25.47 -4.73
C LEU A 102 -7.64 -26.13 -5.16
N LEU A 103 -7.95 -27.31 -4.61
CA LEU A 103 -9.12 -28.12 -4.95
C LEU A 103 -9.88 -28.52 -3.68
N ALA A 104 -11.21 -28.64 -3.79
CA ALA A 104 -12.07 -29.26 -2.79
C ALA A 104 -12.06 -30.80 -2.95
#